data_AF-A0A9N9DVP0-F1
#
_entry.id   AF-A0A9N9DVP0-F1
#
_cell.length_a   1.000
_cell.length_b   1.000
_cell.length_c   1.000
_cell.angle_alpha   90.00
_cell.angle_beta   90.00
_cell.angle_gamma   90.00
#
_symmetry.space_group_name_H-M   'P 1'
#
loop_
_entity.id
_entity.type
_entity.pdbx_description
1 polymer ?
#
loop_
_entity_poly.entity_id
_entity_poly.type
_entity_poly.pdbx_seq_one_letter_code
_entity_poly.pdbx_strand_id
1 'polypeptide(L)'
;GDTSNRRPIVNVNKMSSLAVSGIAPFLDFAGLLMFVGKFSIYLVIGATFYFSRTTKQDIDAKHNSDLSTRDTMFNEILANRDARLTTEVADRDARFVTELTDYRAKFNAELTSRDEKFTAEVQRIFTMLNTSTAMWNQFKIIFDRIMAERRCSFDDMCNVVMVDLLNLGKIGKDSIKNYYRKINDLRGSNLDKIGAWIDSKTVTRNSE
;
A
#
# COMPACT_ATOMS: atom_id res chain seq x y z
N GLY A 1 -23.40 -12.84 -21.91
CA GLY A 1 -23.95 -11.49 -22.04
C GLY A 1 -22.77 -10.57 -22.22
N ASP A 2 -22.59 -10.01 -23.40
CA ASP A 2 -23.20 -8.72 -23.78
C ASP A 2 -22.63 -7.61 -22.86
N THR A 3 -21.79 -6.70 -23.35
CA THR A 3 -22.28 -5.58 -24.16
C THR A 3 -21.22 -5.03 -25.10
N SER A 4 -21.63 -4.96 -26.36
CA SER A 4 -20.93 -4.39 -27.50
C SER A 4 -20.57 -2.91 -27.27
N ASN A 5 -19.28 -2.58 -27.34
CA ASN A 5 -18.77 -1.22 -27.43
C ASN A 5 -19.10 -0.62 -28.81
N ARG A 6 -20.34 -0.17 -29.00
CA ARG A 6 -20.77 0.59 -30.19
C ARG A 6 -20.64 2.08 -29.89
N ARG A 7 -19.61 2.71 -30.44
CA ARG A 7 -19.55 4.16 -30.58
C ARG A 7 -20.73 4.61 -31.46
N PRO A 8 -21.46 5.68 -31.12
CA PRO A 8 -22.39 6.25 -32.06
C PRO A 8 -21.57 6.93 -33.16
N ILE A 9 -21.63 6.37 -34.37
CA ILE A 9 -21.23 7.07 -35.59
C ILE A 9 -22.24 8.20 -35.75
N VAL A 10 -21.85 9.41 -35.36
CA VAL A 10 -22.63 10.61 -35.66
C VAL A 10 -22.62 10.75 -37.18
N ASN A 11 -23.77 10.50 -37.79
CA ASN A 11 -23.98 10.69 -39.21
C ASN A 11 -23.98 12.20 -39.51
N VAL A 12 -22.80 12.74 -39.84
CA VAL A 12 -22.60 14.13 -40.28
C VAL A 12 -22.99 14.26 -41.75
N ASN A 13 -24.22 13.89 -42.10
CA ASN A 13 -24.81 14.17 -43.40
C ASN A 13 -26.32 14.28 -43.26
N LYS A 14 -26.74 15.31 -42.53
CA LYS A 14 -28.07 15.90 -42.71
C LYS A 14 -27.87 17.38 -43.01
N MET A 15 -27.30 17.66 -44.17
CA MET A 15 -27.57 18.92 -44.85
C MET A 15 -29.06 18.89 -45.15
N SER A 16 -29.85 19.46 -44.23
CA SER A 16 -31.21 19.87 -44.52
C SER A 16 -31.15 20.63 -45.82
N SER A 17 -31.74 20.07 -46.88
CA SER A 17 -31.85 20.78 -48.15
C SER A 17 -32.41 22.15 -47.80
N LEU A 18 -31.67 23.21 -48.14
CA LEU A 18 -32.31 24.50 -48.27
C LEU A 18 -33.37 24.25 -49.34
N ALA A 19 -34.62 24.07 -48.90
CA ALA A 19 -35.73 24.28 -49.79
C ALA A 19 -35.47 25.68 -50.36
N VAL A 20 -35.13 25.73 -51.65
CA VAL A 20 -35.05 26.95 -52.45
C VAL A 20 -36.49 27.45 -52.64
N SER A 21 -37.19 27.64 -51.52
CA SER A 21 -38.54 28.17 -51.41
C SER A 21 -38.52 29.70 -51.51
N GLY A 22 -37.32 30.31 -51.53
CA GLY A 22 -37.16 31.75 -51.71
C GLY A 22 -37.33 32.23 -53.15
N ILE A 23 -37.20 31.35 -54.15
CA ILE A 23 -37.34 31.71 -55.58
C ILE A 23 -38.75 31.40 -56.11
N ALA A 24 -39.43 30.41 -55.53
CA ALA A 24 -40.81 30.05 -55.90
C ALA A 24 -41.78 31.27 -55.91
N PRO A 25 -41.81 32.16 -54.88
CA PRO A 25 -42.70 33.32 -54.93
C PRO A 25 -42.28 34.35 -55.98
N PHE A 26 -40.99 34.45 -56.37
CA PHE A 26 -40.55 35.40 -57.41
C PHE A 26 -41.02 34.99 -58.81
N LEU A 27 -41.03 33.68 -59.11
CA LEU A 27 -41.50 33.17 -60.41
C LEU A 27 -43.02 33.26 -60.54
N ASP A 28 -43.76 32.98 -59.45
CA ASP A 28 -45.22 33.18 -59.42
C ASP A 28 -45.61 34.68 -59.52
N PHE A 29 -44.81 35.58 -58.94
CA PHE A 29 -45.04 37.03 -59.02
C PHE A 29 -44.77 37.60 -60.43
N ALA A 30 -43.78 37.06 -61.15
CA ALA A 30 -43.48 37.43 -62.53
C ALA A 30 -44.60 37.01 -63.50
N GLY A 31 -45.23 35.85 -63.26
CA GLY A 31 -46.43 35.41 -64.00
C GLY A 31 -47.64 36.32 -63.75
N LEU A 32 -47.81 36.81 -62.51
CA LEU A 32 -48.86 37.77 -62.15
C LEU A 32 -48.64 39.14 -62.81
N LEU A 33 -47.38 39.57 -62.98
CA LEU A 33 -46.98 40.86 -63.57
C LEU A 33 -47.42 41.04 -65.03
N MET A 34 -47.52 39.94 -65.78
CA MET A 34 -47.95 39.98 -67.18
C MET A 34 -49.47 40.25 -67.34
N PHE A 35 -50.25 40.15 -66.26
CA PHE A 35 -51.72 40.27 -66.31
C PHE A 35 -52.27 41.59 -65.75
N VAL A 36 -51.47 42.43 -65.08
CA VAL A 36 -51.97 43.63 -64.40
C VAL A 36 -51.39 44.91 -65.01
N GLY A 37 -52.18 45.60 -65.83
CA GLY A 37 -51.79 46.84 -66.50
C GLY A 37 -51.40 47.98 -65.54
N LYS A 38 -50.35 48.73 -65.89
CA LYS A 38 -49.84 49.96 -65.21
C LYS A 38 -49.85 49.94 -63.67
N PHE A 39 -49.65 48.79 -63.02
CA PHE A 39 -49.28 48.81 -61.61
C PHE A 39 -47.85 49.34 -61.48
N SER A 40 -47.69 50.30 -60.59
CA SER A 40 -46.50 51.10 -60.39
C SER A 40 -45.27 50.22 -60.14
N ILE A 41 -44.24 50.29 -60.99
CA ILE A 41 -42.94 49.62 -60.83
C ILE A 41 -42.34 49.79 -59.41
N TYR A 42 -42.68 50.89 -58.74
CA TYR A 42 -42.33 51.18 -57.36
C TYR A 42 -42.89 50.15 -56.36
N LEU A 43 -44.08 49.59 -56.60
CA LEU A 43 -44.68 48.56 -55.75
C LEU A 43 -43.93 47.23 -55.86
N VAL A 44 -43.47 46.89 -57.06
CA VAL A 44 -42.64 45.70 -57.32
C VAL A 44 -41.29 45.84 -56.61
N ILE A 45 -40.61 46.98 -56.75
CA ILE A 45 -39.33 47.26 -56.06
C ILE A 45 -39.52 47.23 -54.53
N GLY A 46 -40.63 47.78 -54.03
CA GLY A 46 -40.96 47.72 -52.60
C GLY A 46 -41.17 46.29 -52.09
N ALA A 47 -41.89 45.46 -52.85
CA ALA A 47 -42.15 44.06 -52.50
C ALA A 47 -40.87 43.20 -52.52
N THR A 48 -39.98 43.41 -53.51
CA THR A 48 -38.70 42.69 -53.56
C THR A 48 -37.78 43.09 -52.42
N PHE A 49 -37.69 44.38 -52.09
CA PHE A 49 -36.90 44.85 -50.94
C PHE A 49 -37.46 44.32 -49.61
N TYR A 50 -38.78 44.30 -49.46
CA TYR A 50 -39.45 43.73 -48.30
C TYR A 50 -39.11 42.24 -48.15
N PHE A 51 -39.23 41.44 -49.21
CA PHE A 51 -38.90 40.01 -49.18
C PHE A 51 -37.41 39.74 -48.92
N SER A 52 -36.50 40.53 -49.51
CA SER A 52 -35.06 40.44 -49.21
C SER A 52 -34.76 40.75 -47.75
N ARG A 53 -35.49 41.69 -47.14
CA ARG A 53 -35.33 42.01 -45.71
C ARG A 53 -35.83 40.87 -44.83
N THR A 54 -37.00 40.31 -45.09
CA THR A 54 -37.57 39.22 -44.29
C THR A 54 -36.73 37.95 -44.40
N THR A 55 -36.29 37.58 -45.60
CA THR A 55 -35.41 36.40 -45.79
C THR A 55 -34.07 36.55 -45.09
N LYS A 56 -33.48 37.75 -45.11
CA LYS A 56 -32.27 38.03 -44.33
C LYS A 56 -32.52 37.88 -42.82
N GLN A 57 -33.63 38.40 -42.32
CA GLN A 57 -34.00 38.26 -40.90
C GLN A 57 -34.17 36.78 -40.51
N ASP A 58 -34.79 35.95 -41.35
CA ASP A 58 -34.97 34.53 -41.08
C ASP A 58 -33.65 33.76 -41.07
N ILE A 59 -32.73 34.09 -42.00
CA ILE A 59 -31.39 33.50 -42.05
C ILE A 59 -30.59 33.89 -40.79
N ASP A 60 -30.60 35.17 -40.43
CA ASP A 60 -29.90 35.67 -39.25
C ASP A 60 -30.47 35.03 -37.97
N ALA A 61 -31.80 34.92 -37.86
CA ALA A 61 -32.47 34.26 -36.74
C ALA A 61 -32.08 32.77 -36.64
N LYS A 62 -32.07 32.05 -37.77
CA LYS A 62 -31.65 30.65 -37.80
C LYS A 62 -30.18 30.49 -37.41
N HIS A 63 -29.30 31.33 -37.96
CA HIS A 63 -27.87 31.30 -37.64
C HIS A 63 -27.64 31.52 -36.15
N ASN A 64 -28.30 32.50 -35.55
CA ASN A 64 -28.20 32.79 -34.12
C ASN A 64 -28.74 31.64 -33.26
N SER A 65 -29.85 31.00 -33.68
CA SER A 65 -30.40 29.83 -32.99
C SER A 65 -29.45 28.63 -33.03
N ASP A 66 -28.85 28.35 -34.19
CA ASP A 66 -27.88 27.25 -34.36
C ASP A 66 -26.62 27.50 -33.53
N LEU A 67 -26.16 28.75 -33.46
CA LEU A 67 -24.99 29.15 -32.67
C LEU A 67 -25.26 29.02 -31.17
N SER A 68 -26.43 29.47 -30.70
CA SER A 68 -26.87 29.29 -29.32
C SER A 68 -27.00 27.82 -28.92
N THR A 69 -27.52 26.98 -29.81
CA THR A 69 -27.62 25.53 -29.59
C THR A 69 -26.23 24.91 -29.44
N ARG A 70 -25.29 25.26 -30.32
CA ARG A 70 -23.91 24.79 -30.23
C ARG A 70 -23.23 25.22 -28.94
N ASP A 71 -23.38 26.48 -28.53
CA ASP A 71 -22.79 26.98 -27.29
C ASP A 71 -23.33 26.21 -26.07
N THR A 72 -24.62 25.87 -26.10
CA THR A 72 -25.24 25.03 -25.05
C THR A 72 -24.61 23.64 -25.00
N MET A 73 -24.46 22.99 -26.16
CA MET A 73 -23.82 21.67 -26.24
C MET A 73 -22.36 21.72 -25.79
N PHE A 74 -21.60 22.76 -26.16
CA PHE A 74 -20.22 22.92 -25.71
C PHE A 74 -20.13 23.08 -24.19
N ASN A 75 -20.98 23.90 -23.60
CA ASN A 75 -21.01 24.09 -22.15
C ASN A 75 -21.38 22.80 -21.40
N GLU A 76 -22.33 22.02 -21.93
CA GLU A 76 -22.70 20.72 -21.36
C GLU A 76 -21.53 19.72 -21.42
N ILE A 77 -20.81 19.66 -22.55
CA ILE A 77 -19.63 18.80 -22.70
C ILE A 77 -18.53 19.19 -21.69
N LEU A 78 -18.29 20.49 -21.50
CA LEU A 78 -17.32 20.97 -20.53
C LEU A 78 -17.73 20.61 -19.11
N ALA A 79 -18.99 20.87 -18.72
CA ALA A 79 -19.50 20.53 -17.39
C ALA A 79 -19.41 19.03 -17.09
N ASN A 80 -19.74 18.16 -18.05
CA ASN A 80 -19.61 16.71 -17.90
C ASN A 80 -18.13 16.31 -17.75
N ARG A 81 -17.24 16.89 -18.56
CA ARG A 81 -15.80 16.59 -18.47
C ARG A 81 -15.23 17.01 -17.12
N ASP A 82 -15.61 18.17 -16.61
CA ASP A 82 -15.16 18.67 -15.31
C ASP A 82 -15.67 17.78 -14.17
N ALA A 83 -16.95 17.38 -14.21
CA ALA A 83 -17.52 16.44 -13.25
C ALA A 83 -16.77 15.09 -13.27
N ARG A 84 -16.51 14.55 -14.47
CA ARG A 84 -15.78 13.28 -14.61
C ARG A 84 -14.35 13.37 -14.10
N LEU A 85 -13.63 14.45 -14.42
CA LEU A 85 -12.27 14.66 -13.93
C LEU A 85 -12.24 14.81 -12.41
N THR A 86 -13.21 15.51 -11.84
CA THR A 86 -13.36 15.66 -10.38
C THR A 86 -13.51 14.30 -9.71
N THR A 87 -14.39 13.44 -10.22
CA THR A 87 -14.56 12.07 -9.70
C THR A 87 -13.30 11.23 -9.87
N GLU A 88 -12.65 11.28 -11.04
CA GLU A 88 -11.44 10.48 -11.30
C GLU A 88 -10.28 10.85 -10.37
N VAL A 89 -10.11 12.15 -10.10
CA VAL A 89 -9.11 12.65 -9.15
C VAL A 89 -9.44 12.17 -7.73
N ALA A 90 -10.69 12.34 -7.28
CA ALA A 90 -11.12 11.89 -5.96
C ALA A 90 -10.91 10.37 -5.76
N ASP A 91 -11.27 9.56 -6.76
CA ASP A 91 -11.07 8.11 -6.73
C ASP A 91 -9.59 7.73 -6.71
N ARG A 92 -8.75 8.46 -7.45
CA ARG A 92 -7.29 8.21 -7.48
C ARG A 92 -6.67 8.57 -6.13
N ASP A 93 -7.06 9.69 -5.54
CA ASP A 93 -6.59 10.10 -4.22
C ASP A 93 -7.01 9.09 -3.15
N ALA A 94 -8.27 8.63 -3.17
CA ALA A 94 -8.76 7.61 -2.24
C ALA A 94 -7.99 6.29 -2.36
N ARG A 95 -7.67 5.85 -3.59
CA ARG A 95 -6.84 4.65 -3.82
C ARG A 95 -5.44 4.83 -3.25
N PHE A 96 -4.77 5.95 -3.52
CA PHE A 96 -3.43 6.20 -2.99
C PHE A 96 -3.41 6.25 -1.47
N VAL A 97 -4.40 6.89 -0.84
CA VAL A 97 -4.52 6.92 0.62
C VAL A 97 -4.69 5.51 1.19
N THR A 98 -5.51 4.67 0.55
CA THR A 98 -5.71 3.28 0.97
C THR A 98 -4.41 2.47 0.87
N GLU A 99 -3.71 2.58 -0.25
CA GLU A 99 -2.44 1.88 -0.50
C GLU A 99 -1.35 2.31 0.51
N LEU A 100 -1.21 3.61 0.77
CA LEU A 100 -0.27 4.12 1.78
C LEU A 100 -0.62 3.64 3.19
N THR A 101 -1.91 3.52 3.51
CA THR A 101 -2.37 3.01 4.81
C THR A 101 -2.04 1.53 4.97
N ASP A 102 -2.24 0.73 3.93
CA ASP A 102 -1.90 -0.70 3.92
C ASP A 102 -0.38 -0.92 4.05
N TYR A 103 0.44 -0.19 3.29
CA TYR A 103 1.90 -0.25 3.42
C TYR A 103 2.37 0.12 4.83
N ARG A 104 1.80 1.18 5.42
CA ARG A 104 2.11 1.57 6.80
C ARG A 104 1.74 0.47 7.79
N ALA A 105 0.57 -0.14 7.64
CA ALA A 105 0.12 -1.22 8.52
C ALA A 105 1.06 -2.44 8.44
N LYS A 106 1.43 -2.85 7.23
CA LYS A 106 2.38 -3.95 6.98
C LYS A 106 3.75 -3.67 7.61
N PHE A 107 4.29 -2.47 7.39
CA PHE A 107 5.58 -2.09 7.95
C PHE A 107 5.57 -2.06 9.49
N ASN A 108 4.51 -1.52 10.08
CA ASN A 108 4.36 -1.49 11.55
C ASN A 108 4.22 -2.90 12.15
N ALA A 109 3.50 -3.80 11.47
CA ALA A 109 3.39 -5.20 11.91
C ALA A 109 4.75 -5.91 11.86
N GLU A 110 5.55 -5.66 10.82
CA GLU A 110 6.90 -6.22 10.72
C GLU A 110 7.83 -5.68 11.82
N LEU A 111 7.81 -4.37 12.09
CA LEU A 111 8.57 -3.78 13.18
C LEU A 111 8.19 -4.38 14.53
N THR A 112 6.89 -4.50 14.81
CA THR A 112 6.39 -5.11 16.05
C THR A 112 6.88 -6.54 16.21
N SER A 113 6.79 -7.36 15.15
CA SER A 113 7.27 -8.74 15.18
C SER A 113 8.78 -8.84 15.42
N ARG A 114 9.56 -7.93 14.84
CA ARG A 114 11.02 -7.87 15.04
C ARG A 114 11.36 -7.47 16.47
N ASP A 115 10.66 -6.50 17.04
CA ASP A 115 10.87 -6.04 18.41
C ASP A 115 10.51 -7.13 19.42
N GLU A 116 9.41 -7.84 19.21
CA GLU A 116 9.03 -9.01 20.02
C GLU A 116 10.10 -10.09 19.97
N LYS A 117 10.60 -10.41 18.77
CA LYS A 117 11.66 -11.42 18.59
C LYS A 117 12.96 -10.99 19.27
N PHE A 118 13.35 -9.72 19.14
CA PHE A 118 14.54 -9.19 19.78
C PHE A 118 14.41 -9.23 21.32
N THR A 119 13.26 -8.81 21.83
CA THR A 119 12.95 -8.86 23.27
C THR A 119 13.01 -10.28 23.81
N ALA A 120 12.43 -11.25 23.10
CA ALA A 120 12.47 -12.66 23.48
C ALA A 120 13.92 -13.21 23.51
N GLU A 121 14.76 -12.87 22.53
CA GLU A 121 16.14 -13.35 22.50
C GLU A 121 17.00 -12.69 23.59
N VAL A 122 16.82 -11.39 23.85
CA VAL A 122 17.47 -10.70 24.98
C VAL A 122 17.09 -11.36 26.30
N GLN A 123 15.80 -11.64 26.51
CA GLN A 123 15.32 -12.30 27.72
C GLN A 123 15.89 -13.72 27.86
N ARG A 124 16.00 -14.46 26.75
CA ARG A 124 16.61 -15.80 26.72
C ARG A 124 18.08 -15.76 27.10
N ILE A 125 18.84 -14.81 26.53
CA ILE A 125 20.27 -14.61 26.84
C ILE A 125 20.43 -14.22 28.31
N PHE A 126 19.64 -13.28 28.81
CA PHE A 126 19.69 -12.85 30.20
C PHE A 126 19.41 -14.01 31.17
N THR A 127 18.40 -14.82 30.87
CA THR A 127 18.07 -16.02 31.64
C THR A 127 19.24 -17.02 31.63
N MET A 128 19.83 -17.28 30.47
CA MET A 128 20.99 -18.18 30.34
C MET A 128 22.19 -17.68 31.17
N LEU A 129 22.48 -16.37 31.14
CA LEU A 129 23.58 -15.78 31.90
C LEU A 129 23.36 -15.87 33.41
N ASN A 130 22.13 -15.62 33.89
CA ASN A 130 21.78 -15.74 35.30
C ASN A 130 21.93 -17.20 35.77
N THR A 131 21.42 -18.15 34.99
CA THR A 131 21.53 -19.59 35.30
C THR A 131 22.98 -20.06 35.33
N SER A 132 23.79 -19.67 34.32
CA SER A 132 25.23 -19.96 34.30
C SER A 132 25.96 -19.39 35.52
N THR A 133 25.67 -18.14 35.86
CA THR A 133 26.27 -17.46 37.04
C THR A 133 25.88 -18.17 38.34
N ALA A 134 24.62 -18.57 38.49
CA ALA A 134 24.14 -19.30 39.65
C ALA A 134 24.83 -20.67 39.80
N MET A 135 24.93 -21.44 38.71
CA MET A 135 25.64 -22.72 38.70
C MET A 135 27.13 -22.54 39.02
N TRP A 136 27.77 -21.50 38.50
CA TRP A 136 29.17 -21.21 38.82
C TRP A 136 29.36 -20.92 40.31
N ASN A 137 28.48 -20.11 40.91
CA ASN A 137 28.52 -19.83 42.34
C ASN A 137 28.39 -21.11 43.17
N GLN A 138 27.42 -21.97 42.86
CA GLN A 138 27.21 -23.24 43.56
C GLN A 138 28.39 -24.19 43.39
N PHE A 139 28.88 -24.33 42.16
CA PHE A 139 30.07 -25.12 41.85
C PHE A 139 31.25 -24.66 42.70
N LYS A 140 31.54 -23.36 42.71
CA LYS A 140 32.66 -22.79 43.46
C LYS A 140 32.55 -23.07 44.96
N ILE A 141 31.37 -22.87 45.55
CA ILE A 141 31.14 -23.14 46.97
C ILE A 141 31.41 -24.61 47.31
N ILE A 142 30.86 -25.54 46.53
CA ILE A 142 31.05 -26.98 46.75
C ILE A 142 32.51 -27.38 46.53
N PHE A 143 33.12 -26.85 45.48
CA PHE A 143 34.50 -27.11 45.12
C PHE A 143 35.46 -26.67 46.23
N ASP A 144 35.32 -25.43 46.71
CA ASP A 144 36.13 -24.85 47.79
C ASP A 144 35.93 -25.62 49.11
N ARG A 145 34.69 -26.04 49.40
CA ARG A 145 34.37 -26.84 50.59
C ARG A 145 35.06 -28.20 50.57
N ILE A 146 34.90 -29.00 49.51
CA ILE A 146 35.48 -30.35 49.42
C ILE A 146 37.01 -30.28 49.43
N MET A 147 37.59 -29.25 48.79
CA MET A 147 39.04 -29.04 48.81
C MET A 147 39.54 -28.81 50.24
N ALA A 148 38.83 -28.01 51.03
CA ALA A 148 39.16 -27.75 52.43
C ALA A 148 39.00 -29.02 53.31
N GLU A 149 37.91 -29.77 53.13
CA GLU A 149 37.64 -31.02 53.86
C GLU A 149 38.70 -32.09 53.58
N ARG A 150 39.10 -32.26 52.32
CA ARG A 150 40.08 -33.26 51.89
C ARG A 150 41.53 -32.81 52.03
N ARG A 151 41.78 -31.54 52.37
CA ARG A 151 43.11 -30.92 52.43
C ARG A 151 43.95 -31.18 51.17
N CYS A 152 43.33 -31.15 50.00
CA CYS A 152 43.99 -31.43 48.73
C CYS A 152 44.35 -30.14 47.98
N SER A 153 45.30 -30.22 47.05
CA SER A 153 45.65 -29.06 46.22
C SER A 153 44.54 -28.77 45.20
N PHE A 154 44.53 -27.55 44.65
CA PHE A 154 43.62 -27.18 43.55
C PHE A 154 43.70 -28.16 42.37
N ASP A 155 44.91 -28.61 42.01
CA ASP A 155 45.13 -29.51 40.89
C ASP A 155 44.59 -30.91 41.16
N ASP A 156 44.74 -31.39 42.40
CA ASP A 156 44.16 -32.66 42.87
C ASP A 156 42.65 -32.60 42.89
N MET A 157 42.07 -31.50 43.37
CA MET A 157 40.62 -31.31 43.36
C MET A 157 40.06 -31.29 41.94
N CYS A 158 40.75 -30.64 40.98
CA CYS A 158 40.37 -30.72 39.57
C CYS A 158 40.42 -32.15 39.02
N ASN A 159 41.37 -32.99 39.45
CA ASN A 159 41.39 -34.41 39.09
C ASN A 159 40.20 -35.17 39.69
N VAL A 160 39.84 -34.91 40.95
CA VAL A 160 38.68 -35.53 41.61
C VAL A 160 37.39 -35.20 40.86
N VAL A 161 37.16 -33.91 40.57
CA VAL A 161 35.96 -33.47 39.82
C VAL A 161 35.96 -34.05 38.42
N MET A 162 37.12 -34.12 37.75
CA MET A 162 37.24 -34.74 36.43
C MET A 162 36.81 -36.20 36.48
N VAL A 163 37.29 -36.97 37.46
CA VAL A 163 36.94 -38.39 37.64
C VAL A 163 35.46 -38.56 37.93
N ASP A 164 34.89 -37.75 38.83
CA ASP A 164 33.45 -37.78 39.10
C ASP A 164 32.61 -37.48 37.85
N LEU A 165 33.06 -36.52 37.04
CA LEU A 165 32.40 -36.14 35.80
C LEU A 165 32.56 -37.18 34.70
N LEU A 166 33.57 -38.07 34.73
CA LEU A 166 33.71 -39.15 33.71
C LEU A 166 32.47 -40.02 33.65
N ASN A 167 31.80 -40.25 34.79
CA ASN A 167 30.56 -41.01 34.88
C ASN A 167 29.36 -40.28 34.22
N LEU A 168 29.47 -38.96 34.04
CA LEU A 168 28.48 -38.09 33.39
C LEU A 168 28.91 -37.66 31.98
N GLY A 169 30.12 -38.04 31.56
CA GLY A 169 30.71 -37.78 30.24
C GLY A 169 32.03 -37.00 30.30
N LYS A 170 32.89 -37.17 29.28
CA LYS A 170 34.23 -36.56 29.26
C LYS A 170 34.17 -35.02 29.36
N ILE A 171 34.81 -34.47 30.39
CA ILE A 171 35.19 -33.05 30.54
C ILE A 171 36.69 -33.02 30.84
N GLY A 172 37.44 -32.17 30.14
CA GLY A 172 38.87 -32.02 30.38
C GLY A 172 39.16 -31.28 31.69
N LYS A 173 40.25 -31.65 32.36
CA LYS A 173 40.77 -30.97 33.55
C LYS A 173 40.92 -29.46 33.36
N ASP A 174 41.43 -29.04 32.20
CA ASP A 174 41.63 -27.62 31.90
C ASP A 174 40.30 -26.87 31.76
N SER A 175 39.23 -27.53 31.30
CA SER A 175 37.89 -26.95 31.26
C SER A 175 37.36 -26.68 32.67
N ILE A 176 37.60 -27.59 33.62
CA ILE A 176 37.22 -27.42 35.03
C ILE A 176 38.01 -26.28 35.65
N LYS A 177 39.33 -26.21 35.40
CA LYS A 177 40.19 -25.11 35.89
C LYS A 177 39.72 -23.75 35.37
N ASN A 178 39.44 -23.66 34.07
CA ASN A 178 39.01 -22.43 33.43
C ASN A 178 37.63 -21.99 33.93
N TYR A 179 36.72 -22.94 34.13
CA TYR A 179 35.41 -22.66 34.70
C TYR A 179 35.50 -22.16 36.14
N TYR A 180 36.28 -22.82 37.00
CA TYR A 180 36.52 -22.37 38.38
C TYR A 180 37.06 -20.94 38.43
N ARG A 181 38.03 -20.60 37.57
CA ARG A 181 38.64 -19.27 37.49
C ARG A 181 37.78 -18.23 36.76
N LYS A 182 36.61 -18.62 36.25
CA LYS A 182 35.71 -17.77 35.45
C LYS A 182 36.40 -17.16 34.21
N ILE A 183 37.39 -17.86 33.67
CA ILE A 183 38.14 -17.45 32.47
C ILE A 183 37.32 -17.74 31.21
N ASN A 184 36.56 -18.84 31.21
CA ASN A 184 35.65 -19.21 30.14
C ASN A 184 34.34 -19.75 30.73
N ASP A 185 33.21 -19.32 30.17
CA ASP A 185 31.91 -19.91 30.48
C ASP A 185 31.80 -21.29 29.81
N LEU A 186 31.34 -22.28 30.58
CA LEU A 186 30.91 -23.54 30.01
C LEU A 186 29.56 -23.35 29.34
N ARG A 187 29.39 -23.95 28.16
CA ARG A 187 28.15 -23.89 27.39
C ARG A 187 27.68 -25.30 27.02
N GLY A 188 26.38 -25.43 26.81
CA GLY A 188 25.74 -26.67 26.37
C GLY A 188 26.04 -27.85 27.31
N SER A 189 26.34 -29.00 26.72
CA SER A 189 26.45 -30.29 27.44
C SER A 189 27.48 -30.32 28.57
N ASN A 190 28.48 -29.42 28.59
CA ASN A 190 29.42 -29.35 29.70
C ASN A 190 28.85 -28.63 30.93
N LEU A 191 27.97 -27.66 30.71
CA LEU A 191 27.27 -26.97 31.79
C LEU A 191 26.25 -27.90 32.46
N ASP A 192 25.53 -28.70 31.66
CA ASP A 192 24.57 -29.70 32.16
C ASP A 192 25.25 -30.75 33.04
N LYS A 193 26.44 -31.23 32.66
CA LYS A 193 27.22 -32.17 33.46
C LYS A 193 27.69 -31.58 34.79
N ILE A 194 28.09 -30.30 34.80
CA ILE A 194 28.43 -29.62 36.06
C ILE A 194 27.19 -29.45 36.94
N GLY A 195 26.04 -29.11 36.35
CA GLY A 195 24.76 -29.09 37.05
C GLY A 195 24.47 -30.43 37.73
N ALA A 196 24.55 -31.53 36.98
CA ALA A 196 24.34 -32.88 37.52
C ALA A 196 25.35 -33.25 38.62
N TRP A 197 26.61 -32.82 38.50
CA TRP A 197 27.61 -33.01 39.56
C TRP A 197 27.27 -32.20 40.81
N ILE A 198 26.87 -30.93 40.69
CA ILE A 198 26.39 -30.10 41.82
C ILE A 198 25.22 -30.79 42.53
N ASP A 199 24.24 -31.27 41.76
CA ASP A 199 23.07 -31.97 42.31
C ASP A 199 23.49 -33.24 43.07
N SER A 200 24.42 -34.02 42.50
CA SER A 200 24.93 -35.23 43.17
C SER A 200 25.60 -34.94 44.52
N LYS A 201 26.27 -33.79 44.67
CA LYS A 201 26.97 -33.41 45.91
C LYS A 201 26.08 -32.68 46.92
N THR A 202 24.92 -32.21 46.49
CA THR A 202 23.93 -31.60 47.39
C THR A 202 22.97 -32.66 47.96
N VAL A 203 22.58 -33.66 47.16
CA VAL A 203 21.67 -34.75 47.57
C VAL A 203 22.29 -35.69 48.59
N THR A 204 23.55 -36.11 48.42
CA THR A 204 24.23 -37.05 49.34
C THR A 204 24.35 -36.53 50.77
N ARG A 205 24.10 -35.24 51.00
CA ARG A 205 24.20 -34.56 52.29
C ARG A 205 22.88 -34.49 53.06
N ASN A 206 21.73 -34.72 52.42
CA ASN A 206 20.44 -34.69 53.12
C ASN A 206 20.01 -36.09 53.63
N SER A 207 20.85 -37.10 53.38
CA SER A 207 20.67 -38.50 53.75
C SER A 207 21.65 -38.99 54.81
N GLU A 208 22.52 -38.11 55.32
CA GLU A 208 23.43 -38.30 56.45
C GLU A 208 23.04 -37.34 57.59
#